data_AF-A0A8T1XEN1-F1
#
_entry.id   AF-A0A8T1XEN1-F1
#
_cell.length_a   1.000
_cell.length_b   1.000
_cell.length_c   1.000
_cell.angle_alpha   90.00
_cell.angle_beta   90.00
_cell.angle_gamma   90.00
#
_symmetry.space_group_name_H-M   'P 1'
#
loop_
_entity.id
_entity.type
_entity.pdbx_description
1 polymer ?
#
loop_
_entity_poly.entity_id
_entity_poly.type
_entity_poly.pdbx_seq_one_letter_code
_entity_poly.pdbx_strand_id
1 'polypeptide(L)'
;MKRVKFYQQSTNLLINGFQPPLSKGEKNTRVQPNRATDVKIKEIRDKIIQAKAYLNFAPPGSNSQIVRELRGRTKELERSVGDATKDKDLSKGALRRVKPMENLLYKASRVFNNCPAIATKLRAMNYNTEEQVQAQKNQAAYLMQLAARTTPKGLHCLSMRLTSEYFSLDPEKRQMPNQQNYYDPNFNHYVVFSDNVWLLQSLLTLRYSSKEPERIVFHVVTDSLNYPAISMWFLLNIQSRATIQILNIDDMDVLPPDYDQLLMKQNSNDPRFISPLNHARFYLPDIFPGLKKIVLFDHDVVVQRDLSRLWSIDMKGKVVGAVETCLEEWRIRKLTSTYIKYFNLGTKRPLWKAGSLPIGWLTFYRQTLALDKRWHVMGLGRESGVKAVDIEQAAVIHYDGVMKPWLDIGKENYKRYWNTRPLPSHLLATVQSSSLIRKKQIQTA
;
A
#
# COMPACT_ATOMS: atom_id res chain seq x y z
N MET A 1 33.38 9.29 11.16
CA MET A 1 32.09 8.97 10.50
C MET A 1 31.44 7.78 11.20
N LYS A 2 30.27 7.99 11.83
CA LYS A 2 29.43 6.91 12.38
C LYS A 2 28.84 6.07 11.24
N ARG A 3 28.67 4.76 11.41
CA ARG A 3 28.27 3.83 10.32
C ARG A 3 26.94 3.18 10.67
N VAL A 4 25.88 3.58 9.97
CA VAL A 4 24.54 2.97 10.03
C VAL A 4 24.57 1.68 9.20
N LYS A 5 24.58 0.52 9.85
CA LYS A 5 24.79 -0.76 9.13
C LYS A 5 23.53 -1.30 8.44
N PHE A 6 22.36 -0.74 8.74
CA PHE A 6 21.15 -1.08 8.03
C PHE A 6 20.21 0.13 7.96
N TYR A 7 20.07 0.68 6.76
CA TYR A 7 19.06 1.68 6.45
C TYR A 7 18.05 0.99 5.55
N GLN A 8 16.95 0.57 6.16
CA GLN A 8 15.79 0.14 5.42
C GLN A 8 15.07 1.39 4.92
N GLN A 9 15.15 1.63 3.61
CA GLN A 9 14.55 2.80 3.00
C GLN A 9 13.35 2.38 2.18
N SER A 10 12.18 2.47 2.78
CA SER A 10 10.95 2.15 2.06
C SER A 10 9.83 3.06 2.51
N THR A 11 9.72 4.20 1.83
CA THR A 11 8.45 4.90 1.69
C THR A 11 8.19 5.18 0.21
N ASN A 12 7.33 4.32 -0.36
CA ASN A 12 6.47 4.57 -1.52
C ASN A 12 7.08 5.22 -2.76
N LEU A 13 7.82 4.43 -3.53
CA LEU A 13 7.84 4.61 -4.98
C LEU A 13 6.57 4.05 -5.61
N LEU A 14 5.65 4.95 -5.92
CA LEU A 14 4.90 4.84 -7.16
C LEU A 14 5.81 5.39 -8.26
N ILE A 15 6.70 4.55 -8.78
CA ILE A 15 7.16 4.76 -10.16
C ILE A 15 5.93 4.50 -11.01
N ASN A 16 5.55 5.48 -11.82
CA ASN A 16 4.43 5.37 -12.74
C ASN A 16 4.46 4.04 -13.47
N GLY A 17 3.37 3.30 -13.28
CA GLY A 17 3.18 1.95 -13.75
C GLY A 17 1.96 1.34 -13.08
N PHE A 18 0.86 2.10 -12.95
CA PHE A 18 -0.44 1.46 -12.84
C PHE A 18 -0.71 0.83 -14.21
N GLN A 19 -0.07 -0.31 -14.48
CA GLN A 19 -0.68 -1.26 -15.39
C GLN A 19 -2.02 -1.59 -14.71
N PRO A 20 -3.18 -1.33 -15.35
CA PRO A 20 -4.38 -2.03 -14.92
C PRO A 20 -4.01 -3.51 -14.82
N PRO A 21 -4.61 -4.29 -13.90
CA PRO A 21 -4.36 -5.72 -13.87
C PRO A 21 -4.42 -6.20 -15.31
N LEU A 22 -3.28 -6.65 -15.85
CA LEU A 22 -3.30 -7.50 -17.03
C LEU A 22 -4.31 -8.54 -16.64
N SER A 23 -5.47 -8.49 -17.29
CA SER A 23 -6.53 -9.49 -17.17
C SER A 23 -5.80 -10.80 -17.03
N LYS A 24 -5.92 -11.44 -15.84
CA LYS A 24 -5.15 -12.63 -15.48
C LYS A 24 -4.89 -13.38 -16.77
N GLY A 25 -3.61 -13.40 -17.19
CA GLY A 25 -3.23 -14.16 -18.37
C GLY A 25 -3.97 -15.46 -18.26
N GLU A 26 -4.83 -15.73 -19.25
CA GLU A 26 -5.69 -16.89 -19.26
C GLU A 26 -4.79 -18.03 -18.83
N LYS A 27 -5.04 -18.54 -17.63
CA LYS A 27 -4.42 -19.79 -17.25
C LYS A 27 -4.80 -20.69 -18.41
N ASN A 28 -3.80 -21.24 -19.08
CA ASN A 28 -3.90 -22.46 -19.88
C ASN A 28 -4.37 -23.59 -18.96
N THR A 29 -5.54 -23.41 -18.34
CA THR A 29 -6.52 -24.44 -18.15
C THR A 29 -6.70 -24.95 -19.56
N ARG A 30 -6.29 -26.19 -19.82
CA ARG A 30 -6.91 -26.95 -20.90
C ARG A 30 -8.41 -26.89 -20.61
N VAL A 31 -9.07 -25.88 -21.17
CA VAL A 31 -10.50 -25.83 -21.29
C VAL A 31 -10.77 -26.98 -22.24
N GLN A 32 -11.15 -28.12 -21.67
CA GLN A 32 -11.93 -29.07 -22.44
C GLN A 32 -13.04 -28.24 -23.10
N PRO A 33 -13.26 -28.35 -24.42
CA PRO A 33 -14.20 -27.52 -25.14
C PRO A 33 -15.64 -27.88 -24.71
N ASN A 34 -16.04 -27.43 -23.53
CA ASN A 34 -17.42 -27.36 -23.15
C ASN A 34 -18.05 -26.34 -24.08
N ARG A 35 -18.92 -26.83 -24.97
CA ARG A 35 -19.78 -26.04 -25.88
C ARG A 35 -20.16 -24.72 -25.20
N ALA A 36 -19.75 -23.59 -25.78
CA ALA A 36 -20.09 -22.27 -25.27
C ALA A 36 -21.62 -22.17 -25.09
N THR A 37 -22.07 -22.07 -23.84
CA THR A 37 -23.49 -22.03 -23.47
C THR A 37 -24.01 -20.60 -23.35
N ASP A 38 -23.26 -19.61 -23.83
CA ASP A 38 -23.54 -18.17 -23.72
C ASP A 38 -23.45 -17.43 -25.07
N VAL A 39 -23.37 -18.16 -26.19
CA VAL A 39 -23.18 -17.60 -27.53
C VAL A 39 -24.36 -16.72 -27.90
N LYS A 40 -25.59 -17.19 -27.66
CA LYS A 40 -26.81 -16.47 -28.05
C LYS A 40 -26.99 -15.22 -27.19
N ILE A 41 -26.67 -15.28 -25.89
CA ILE A 41 -26.71 -14.09 -25.03
C ILE A 41 -25.72 -13.03 -25.50
N LYS A 42 -24.49 -13.42 -25.85
CA LYS A 42 -23.48 -12.48 -26.35
C LYS A 42 -23.95 -11.82 -27.64
N GLU A 43 -24.49 -12.58 -28.59
CA GLU A 43 -25.05 -12.04 -29.82
C GLU A 43 -26.14 -10.99 -29.53
N ILE A 44 -27.09 -11.29 -28.64
CA ILE A 44 -28.16 -10.33 -28.28
C ILE A 44 -27.58 -9.06 -27.66
N ARG A 45 -26.61 -9.20 -26.75
CA ARG A 45 -25.93 -8.06 -26.10
C ARG A 45 -25.16 -7.21 -27.12
N ASP A 46 -24.49 -7.83 -28.09
CA ASP A 46 -23.77 -7.12 -29.15
C ASP A 46 -24.73 -6.30 -30.03
N LYS A 47 -25.91 -6.84 -30.37
CA LYS A 47 -26.94 -6.07 -31.09
C LYS A 47 -27.46 -4.89 -30.28
N ILE A 48 -27.62 -5.03 -28.96
CA ILE A 48 -27.98 -3.92 -28.05
C ILE A 48 -26.90 -2.85 -28.05
N ILE A 49 -25.62 -3.23 -27.95
CA ILE A 49 -24.49 -2.30 -27.98
C ILE A 49 -24.46 -1.55 -29.32
N GLN A 50 -24.64 -2.25 -30.43
CA GLN A 50 -24.70 -1.64 -31.76
C GLN A 50 -25.86 -0.65 -31.90
N ALA A 51 -27.05 -1.00 -31.37
CA ALA A 51 -28.21 -0.11 -31.36
C ALA A 51 -27.94 1.17 -30.55
N LYS A 52 -27.33 1.05 -29.37
CA LYS A 52 -26.94 2.19 -28.54
C LYS A 52 -25.92 3.09 -29.22
N ALA A 53 -24.97 2.53 -29.97
CA ALA A 53 -24.01 3.31 -30.75
C ALA A 53 -24.71 4.17 -31.81
N TYR A 54 -25.64 3.60 -32.59
CA TYR A 54 -26.41 4.36 -33.57
C TYR A 54 -27.32 5.43 -32.94
N LEU A 55 -27.96 5.12 -31.81
CA LEU A 55 -28.73 6.11 -31.04
C LEU A 55 -27.87 7.27 -30.57
N ASN A 56 -26.63 6.98 -30.16
CA ASN A 56 -25.69 8.01 -29.77
C ASN A 56 -25.22 8.81 -30.98
N PHE A 57 -25.06 8.23 -32.18
CA PHE A 57 -24.66 8.97 -33.38
C PHE A 57 -25.72 9.95 -33.87
N ALA A 58 -27.00 9.67 -33.64
CA ALA A 58 -28.09 10.58 -33.97
C ALA A 58 -27.91 11.98 -33.32
N PRO A 59 -28.33 13.06 -33.98
CA PRO A 59 -28.37 14.40 -33.37
C PRO A 59 -29.23 14.41 -32.10
N PRO A 60 -28.87 15.20 -31.07
CA PRO A 60 -29.70 15.38 -29.88
C PRO A 60 -31.10 15.83 -30.27
N GLY A 61 -32.13 15.14 -29.80
CA GLY A 61 -33.54 15.44 -30.13
C GLY A 61 -34.04 14.91 -31.48
N SER A 62 -33.26 14.10 -32.20
CA SER A 62 -33.73 13.45 -33.43
C SER A 62 -34.94 12.53 -33.15
N ASN A 63 -36.09 12.87 -33.73
CA ASN A 63 -37.33 12.11 -33.65
C ASN A 63 -37.61 11.29 -34.91
N SER A 64 -36.57 10.98 -35.69
CA SER A 64 -36.73 10.12 -36.86
C SER A 64 -37.39 8.78 -36.48
N GLN A 65 -38.24 8.27 -37.36
CA GLN A 65 -38.95 7.00 -37.14
C GLN A 65 -37.99 5.88 -36.75
N ILE A 66 -36.81 5.85 -37.37
CA ILE A 66 -35.73 4.89 -37.09
C ILE A 66 -35.17 5.06 -35.67
N VAL A 67 -34.92 6.28 -35.20
CA VAL A 67 -34.41 6.52 -33.84
C VAL A 67 -35.45 6.13 -32.78
N ARG A 68 -36.74 6.44 -33.01
CA ARG A 68 -37.84 6.04 -32.12
C ARG A 68 -37.99 4.53 -32.05
N GLU A 69 -38.00 3.86 -33.20
CA GLU A 69 -38.13 2.41 -33.28
C GLU A 69 -36.91 1.71 -32.67
N LEU A 70 -35.70 2.22 -32.93
CA LEU A 70 -34.45 1.66 -32.39
C LEU A 70 -34.41 1.81 -30.86
N ARG A 71 -34.85 2.94 -30.32
CA ARG A 71 -34.96 3.16 -28.88
C ARG A 71 -36.00 2.24 -28.23
N GLY A 72 -37.17 2.07 -28.85
CA GLY A 72 -38.22 1.17 -28.37
C GLY A 72 -37.77 -0.28 -28.31
N ARG A 73 -37.19 -0.78 -29.41
CA ARG A 73 -36.72 -2.17 -29.51
C ARG A 73 -35.49 -2.45 -28.65
N THR A 74 -34.62 -1.46 -28.45
CA THR A 74 -33.47 -1.61 -27.53
C THR A 74 -33.96 -1.86 -26.11
N LYS A 75 -34.89 -1.05 -25.60
CA LYS A 75 -35.48 -1.23 -24.27
C LYS A 75 -36.23 -2.56 -24.13
N GLU A 76 -36.93 -2.97 -25.18
CA GLU A 76 -37.67 -4.22 -25.21
C GLU A 76 -36.74 -5.44 -25.14
N LEU A 77 -35.63 -5.40 -25.89
CA LEU A 77 -34.62 -6.45 -25.91
C LEU A 77 -33.83 -6.49 -24.59
N GLU A 78 -33.48 -5.34 -24.01
CA GLU A 78 -32.86 -5.25 -22.68
C GLU A 78 -33.73 -5.87 -21.58
N ARG A 79 -35.03 -5.56 -21.56
CA ARG A 79 -35.98 -6.18 -20.61
C ARG A 79 -36.12 -7.68 -20.82
N SER A 80 -36.02 -8.14 -22.08
CA SER A 80 -36.17 -9.56 -22.42
C SER A 80 -34.91 -10.38 -22.07
N VAL A 81 -33.74 -9.73 -22.02
CA VAL A 81 -32.46 -10.34 -21.61
C VAL A 81 -32.29 -10.28 -20.08
N GLY A 82 -32.70 -9.19 -19.43
CA GLY A 82 -32.58 -9.02 -17.98
C GLY A 82 -31.17 -9.32 -17.48
N ASP A 83 -31.09 -10.07 -16.37
CA ASP A 83 -29.84 -10.51 -15.74
C ASP A 83 -29.35 -11.88 -16.23
N ALA A 84 -29.90 -12.40 -17.34
CA ALA A 84 -29.52 -13.70 -17.87
C ALA A 84 -28.01 -13.78 -18.18
N THR A 85 -27.35 -14.84 -17.72
CA THR A 85 -25.91 -15.06 -17.92
C THR A 85 -25.59 -16.28 -18.78
N LYS A 86 -26.54 -17.21 -18.96
CA LYS A 86 -26.41 -18.39 -19.83
C LYS A 86 -27.59 -18.50 -20.79
N ASP A 87 -27.38 -19.06 -21.98
CA ASP A 87 -28.38 -19.17 -23.05
C ASP A 87 -29.67 -19.90 -22.62
N LYS A 88 -29.59 -20.76 -21.59
CA LYS A 88 -30.74 -21.46 -21.00
C LYS A 88 -31.69 -20.53 -20.25
N ASP A 89 -31.18 -19.41 -19.75
CA ASP A 89 -31.93 -18.41 -18.98
C ASP A 89 -32.66 -17.42 -19.91
N LEU A 90 -32.43 -17.50 -21.22
CA LEU A 90 -33.10 -16.66 -22.21
C LEU A 90 -34.54 -17.13 -22.44
N SER A 91 -35.47 -16.17 -22.39
CA SER A 91 -36.83 -16.42 -22.84
C SER A 91 -36.87 -16.71 -24.34
N LYS A 92 -37.80 -17.59 -24.77
CA LYS A 92 -38.11 -17.79 -26.20
C LYS A 92 -38.53 -16.47 -26.88
N GLY A 93 -39.07 -15.53 -26.11
CA GLY A 93 -39.40 -14.18 -26.55
C GLY A 93 -38.17 -13.33 -26.92
N ALA A 94 -37.08 -13.41 -26.14
CA ALA A 94 -35.83 -12.71 -26.44
C ALA A 94 -35.23 -13.14 -27.78
N LEU A 95 -35.17 -14.45 -28.05
CA LEU A 95 -34.65 -15.01 -29.30
C LEU A 95 -35.48 -14.58 -30.52
N ARG A 96 -36.81 -14.49 -30.38
CA ARG A 96 -37.70 -14.03 -31.47
C ARG A 96 -37.54 -12.54 -31.78
N ARG A 97 -37.04 -11.74 -30.83
CA ARG A 97 -36.89 -10.28 -30.95
C ARG A 97 -35.57 -9.84 -31.58
N VAL A 98 -34.62 -10.77 -31.75
CA VAL A 98 -33.31 -10.51 -32.38
C VAL A 98 -33.46 -10.19 -33.88
N LYS A 99 -34.12 -11.06 -34.64
CA LYS A 99 -34.27 -10.90 -36.10
C LYS A 99 -34.92 -9.57 -36.49
N PRO A 100 -35.99 -9.10 -35.81
CA PRO A 100 -36.53 -7.77 -36.05
C PRO A 100 -35.55 -6.63 -35.68
N MET A 101 -34.71 -6.79 -34.65
CA MET A 101 -33.66 -5.81 -34.30
C MET A 101 -32.56 -5.76 -35.37
N GLU A 102 -32.14 -6.90 -35.92
CA GLU A 102 -31.12 -6.96 -36.97
C GLU A 102 -31.53 -6.23 -38.25
N ASN A 103 -32.78 -6.41 -38.68
CA ASN A 103 -33.34 -5.69 -39.81
C ASN A 103 -33.33 -4.17 -39.59
N LEU A 104 -33.57 -3.74 -38.35
CA LEU A 104 -33.55 -2.33 -37.99
C LEU A 104 -32.13 -1.76 -37.94
N LEU A 105 -31.17 -2.53 -37.41
CA LEU A 105 -29.74 -2.18 -37.42
C LEU A 105 -29.19 -2.06 -38.85
N TYR A 106 -29.63 -2.93 -39.76
CA TYR A 106 -29.29 -2.83 -41.18
C TYR A 106 -29.86 -1.56 -41.84
N LYS A 107 -31.08 -1.14 -41.47
CA LYS A 107 -31.62 0.15 -41.92
C LYS A 107 -30.86 1.34 -41.31
N ALA A 108 -30.51 1.25 -40.04
CA ALA A 108 -29.74 2.28 -39.34
C ALA A 108 -28.35 2.47 -39.96
N SER A 109 -27.64 1.40 -40.32
CA SER A 109 -26.30 1.49 -40.92
C SER A 109 -26.28 2.25 -42.25
N ARG A 110 -27.37 2.18 -43.03
CA ARG A 110 -27.51 2.92 -44.29
C ARG A 110 -27.79 4.41 -44.08
N VAL A 111 -28.51 4.75 -43.00
CA VAL A 111 -28.83 6.14 -42.65
C VAL A 111 -27.65 6.84 -41.97
N PHE A 112 -26.92 6.10 -41.13
CA PHE A 112 -25.71 6.58 -40.48
C PHE A 112 -24.46 6.13 -41.27
N ASN A 113 -24.32 6.62 -42.50
CA ASN A 113 -23.22 6.26 -43.41
C ASN A 113 -22.04 7.24 -43.40
N ASN A 114 -22.14 8.36 -42.65
CA ASN A 114 -21.09 9.39 -42.60
C ASN A 114 -19.92 8.94 -41.70
N CYS A 115 -19.00 8.16 -42.28
CA CYS A 115 -17.82 7.63 -41.59
C CYS A 115 -16.97 8.71 -40.88
N PRO A 116 -16.66 9.88 -41.48
CA PRO A 116 -15.93 10.95 -40.78
C PRO A 116 -16.64 11.49 -39.53
N ALA A 117 -17.95 11.73 -39.60
CA ALA A 117 -18.72 12.21 -38.45
C ALA A 117 -18.80 11.15 -37.34
N ILE A 118 -18.98 9.88 -37.73
CA ILE A 118 -18.97 8.73 -36.81
C ILE A 118 -17.60 8.58 -36.15
N ALA A 119 -16.52 8.62 -36.92
CA ALA A 119 -15.16 8.51 -36.40
C ALA A 119 -14.83 9.65 -35.42
N THR A 120 -15.22 10.88 -35.74
CA THR A 120 -15.03 12.04 -34.84
C THR A 120 -15.79 11.87 -33.54
N LYS A 121 -17.04 11.41 -33.61
CA LYS A 121 -17.88 11.17 -32.45
C LYS A 121 -17.38 10.01 -31.58
N LEU A 122 -16.90 8.93 -32.21
CA LEU A 122 -16.28 7.80 -31.51
C LEU A 122 -14.98 8.22 -30.81
N ARG A 123 -14.13 9.04 -31.44
CA ARG A 123 -12.93 9.58 -30.79
C ARG A 123 -13.27 10.42 -29.57
N ALA A 124 -14.27 11.30 -29.69
CA ALA A 124 -14.74 12.10 -28.55
C ALA A 124 -15.29 11.24 -27.41
N MET A 125 -16.06 10.18 -27.74
CA MET A 125 -16.54 9.22 -26.75
C MET A 125 -15.39 8.46 -26.09
N ASN A 126 -14.41 7.97 -26.87
CA ASN A 126 -13.26 7.27 -26.34
C ASN A 126 -12.46 8.16 -25.37
N TYR A 127 -12.17 9.40 -25.77
CA TYR A 127 -11.49 10.37 -24.91
C TYR A 127 -12.26 10.62 -23.61
N ASN A 128 -13.57 10.86 -23.69
CA ASN A 128 -14.39 11.08 -22.51
C ASN A 128 -14.46 9.85 -21.60
N THR A 129 -14.54 8.64 -22.17
CA THR A 129 -14.49 7.39 -21.40
C THR A 129 -13.11 7.18 -20.75
N GLU A 130 -12.02 7.48 -21.46
CA GLU A 130 -10.66 7.46 -20.90
C GLU A 130 -10.50 8.43 -19.73
N GLU A 131 -10.99 9.66 -19.87
CA GLU A 131 -10.99 10.67 -18.79
C GLU A 131 -11.82 10.20 -17.58
N GLN A 132 -13.01 9.63 -17.80
CA GLN A 132 -13.82 9.06 -16.72
C GLN A 132 -13.13 7.91 -16.01
N VAL A 133 -12.50 7.00 -16.77
CA VAL A 133 -11.70 5.89 -16.21
C VAL A 133 -10.54 6.44 -15.41
N GLN A 134 -9.86 7.49 -15.89
CA GLN A 134 -8.75 8.12 -15.18
C GLN A 134 -9.22 8.80 -13.88
N ALA A 135 -10.36 9.51 -13.91
CA ALA A 135 -10.96 10.11 -12.73
C ALA A 135 -11.33 9.06 -11.68
N GLN A 136 -11.98 7.96 -12.10
CA GLN A 136 -12.32 6.84 -11.21
C GLN A 136 -11.08 6.15 -10.64
N LYS A 137 -10.03 5.96 -11.45
CA LYS A 137 -8.74 5.43 -10.98
C LYS A 137 -8.11 6.34 -9.91
N ASN A 138 -8.13 7.65 -10.13
CA ASN A 138 -7.61 8.62 -9.16
C ASN A 138 -8.40 8.57 -7.84
N GLN A 139 -9.73 8.51 -7.91
CA GLN A 139 -10.60 8.39 -6.74
C GLN A 139 -10.37 7.07 -5.99
N ALA A 140 -10.28 5.95 -6.70
CA ALA A 140 -9.99 4.65 -6.11
C ALA A 140 -8.63 4.63 -5.42
N ALA A 141 -7.58 5.19 -6.06
CA ALA A 141 -6.26 5.30 -5.47
C ALA A 141 -6.26 6.15 -4.19
N TYR A 142 -6.99 7.27 -4.17
CA TYR A 142 -7.16 8.10 -2.98
C TYR A 142 -7.83 7.34 -1.83
N LEU A 143 -8.94 6.66 -2.10
CA LEU A 143 -9.66 5.87 -1.09
C LEU A 143 -8.82 4.70 -0.55
N MET A 144 -8.03 4.04 -1.41
CA MET A 144 -7.09 3.01 -0.96
C MET A 144 -6.01 3.58 -0.03
N GLN A 145 -5.46 4.75 -0.35
CA GLN A 145 -4.47 5.40 0.51
C GLN A 145 -5.07 5.83 1.86
N LEU A 146 -6.31 6.31 1.86
CA LEU A 146 -7.03 6.66 3.07
C LEU A 146 -7.26 5.40 3.93
N ALA A 147 -7.82 4.34 3.35
CA ALA A 147 -8.08 3.08 4.04
C ALA A 147 -6.80 2.43 4.60
N ALA A 148 -5.67 2.55 3.90
CA ALA A 148 -4.38 2.06 4.35
C ALA A 148 -3.85 2.76 5.61
N ARG A 149 -4.32 3.97 5.88
CA ARG A 149 -3.88 4.82 7.01
C ARG A 149 -4.88 4.85 8.15
N THR A 150 -6.15 4.60 7.87
CA THR A 150 -7.16 4.56 8.93
C THR A 150 -6.86 3.44 9.89
N THR A 151 -6.65 3.80 11.16
CA THR A 151 -6.54 2.83 12.24
C THR A 151 -7.90 2.15 12.46
N PRO A 152 -7.98 0.81 12.39
CA PRO A 152 -9.21 0.09 12.72
C PRO A 152 -9.75 0.50 14.10
N LYS A 153 -11.08 0.60 14.23
CA LYS A 153 -11.74 1.07 15.47
C LYS A 153 -11.23 0.36 16.73
N GLY A 154 -11.04 -0.97 16.68
CA GLY A 154 -10.53 -1.74 17.81
C GLY A 154 -9.12 -1.31 18.25
N LEU A 155 -8.22 -1.04 17.30
CA LEU A 155 -6.87 -0.56 17.59
C LEU A 155 -6.86 0.87 18.11
N HIS A 156 -7.75 1.72 17.59
CA HIS A 156 -7.91 3.07 18.12
C HIS A 156 -8.39 3.06 19.59
N CYS A 157 -9.41 2.25 19.90
CA CYS A 157 -9.88 2.08 21.28
C CYS A 157 -8.79 1.53 22.20
N LEU A 158 -7.98 0.57 21.74
CA LEU A 158 -6.83 0.07 22.48
C LEU A 158 -5.82 1.19 22.79
N SER A 159 -5.48 2.02 21.79
CA SER A 159 -4.56 3.15 21.97
C SER A 159 -5.07 4.15 23.01
N MET A 160 -6.37 4.49 22.97
CA MET A 160 -6.99 5.39 23.94
C MET A 160 -6.96 4.80 25.36
N ARG A 161 -7.27 3.51 25.49
CA ARG A 161 -7.24 2.82 26.79
C ARG A 161 -5.83 2.80 27.38
N LEU A 162 -4.83 2.43 26.59
CA LEU A 162 -3.43 2.43 27.00
C LEU A 162 -2.95 3.82 27.42
N THR A 163 -3.39 4.86 26.70
CA THR A 163 -3.11 6.26 27.07
C THR A 163 -3.71 6.61 28.42
N SER A 164 -4.97 6.23 28.67
CA SER A 164 -5.62 6.46 29.96
C SER A 164 -4.88 5.74 31.09
N GLU A 165 -4.51 4.47 30.89
CA GLU A 165 -3.78 3.67 31.87
C GLU A 165 -2.38 4.25 32.15
N TYR A 166 -1.68 4.75 31.13
CA TYR A 166 -0.38 5.43 31.28
C TYR A 166 -0.46 6.61 32.25
N PHE A 167 -1.44 7.49 32.07
CA PHE A 167 -1.61 8.67 32.91
C PHE A 167 -2.16 8.34 34.31
N SER A 168 -2.79 7.17 34.48
CA SER A 168 -3.19 6.67 35.80
C SER A 168 -2.04 6.08 36.62
N LEU A 169 -0.92 5.69 36.01
CA LEU A 169 0.26 5.19 36.73
C LEU A 169 1.04 6.33 37.40
N ASP A 170 1.62 6.06 38.57
CA ASP A 170 2.60 6.96 39.20
C ASP A 170 3.81 7.18 38.27
N PRO A 171 4.40 8.39 38.20
CA PRO A 171 5.55 8.68 37.34
C PRO A 171 6.73 7.71 37.50
N GLU A 172 6.99 7.22 38.71
CA GLU A 172 8.04 6.25 39.00
C GLU A 172 7.82 4.90 38.30
N LYS A 173 6.55 4.48 38.16
CA LYS A 173 6.16 3.23 37.50
C LYS A 173 6.14 3.35 35.96
N ARG A 174 6.32 4.57 35.43
CA ARG A 174 6.40 4.80 33.98
C ARG A 174 7.81 4.58 33.42
N GLN A 175 8.80 4.39 34.30
CA GLN A 175 10.19 4.20 33.89
C GLN A 175 10.42 2.80 33.30
N MET A 176 11.13 2.76 32.17
CA MET A 176 11.55 1.51 31.55
C MET A 176 12.75 0.90 32.31
N PRO A 177 12.86 -0.44 32.38
CA PRO A 177 14.01 -1.10 32.99
C PRO A 177 15.25 -1.03 32.10
N ASN A 178 16.42 -1.31 32.70
CA ASN A 178 17.70 -1.49 32.01
C ASN A 178 18.22 -0.26 31.22
N GLN A 179 17.96 0.95 31.73
CA GLN A 179 18.35 2.22 31.08
C GLN A 179 19.86 2.36 30.84
N GLN A 180 20.67 1.69 31.67
CA GLN A 180 22.12 1.65 31.51
C GLN A 180 22.60 1.06 30.16
N ASN A 181 21.77 0.25 29.50
CA ASN A 181 22.15 -0.39 28.23
C ASN A 181 21.90 0.51 27.01
N TYR A 182 21.24 1.66 27.15
CA TYR A 182 20.77 2.48 26.00
C TYR A 182 21.89 2.92 25.05
N TYR A 183 23.08 3.14 25.58
CA TYR A 183 24.25 3.62 24.83
C TYR A 183 25.43 2.65 24.85
N ASP A 184 25.25 1.43 25.39
CA ASP A 184 26.33 0.46 25.48
C ASP A 184 26.65 -0.17 24.10
N PRO A 185 27.83 0.08 23.51
CA PRO A 185 28.17 -0.40 22.18
C PRO A 185 28.27 -1.93 22.06
N ASN A 186 28.25 -2.69 23.16
CA ASN A 186 28.26 -4.15 23.18
C ASN A 186 26.90 -4.78 22.86
N PHE A 187 25.83 -3.96 22.85
CA PHE A 187 24.47 -4.36 22.52
C PHE A 187 24.15 -4.12 21.04
N ASN A 188 23.15 -4.86 20.57
CA ASN A 188 22.60 -4.72 19.24
C ASN A 188 21.44 -3.70 19.27
N HIS A 189 21.73 -2.49 18.82
CA HIS A 189 20.75 -1.39 18.79
C HIS A 189 19.92 -1.40 17.51
N TYR A 190 18.60 -1.50 17.68
CA TYR A 190 17.61 -1.45 16.61
C TYR A 190 16.69 -0.26 16.83
N VAL A 191 16.49 0.55 15.79
CA VAL A 191 15.62 1.75 15.84
C VAL A 191 14.38 1.52 14.99
N VAL A 192 13.23 1.93 15.52
CA VAL A 192 11.94 1.97 14.81
C VAL A 192 11.30 3.33 14.99
N PHE A 193 10.83 3.93 13.90
CA PHE A 193 9.99 5.13 13.93
C PHE A 193 8.54 4.71 13.67
N SER A 194 7.65 4.96 14.62
CA SER A 194 6.25 4.53 14.53
C SER A 194 5.31 5.49 15.24
N ASP A 195 4.15 5.70 14.64
CA ASP A 195 2.99 6.44 15.17
C ASP A 195 1.84 5.48 15.53
N ASN A 196 2.13 4.17 15.65
CA ASN A 196 1.09 3.17 15.85
C ASN A 196 1.57 2.02 16.73
N VAL A 197 0.81 1.75 17.80
CA VAL A 197 1.05 0.68 18.78
C VAL A 197 1.06 -0.71 18.14
N TRP A 198 0.26 -0.94 17.10
CA TRP A 198 0.15 -2.25 16.43
C TRP A 198 1.40 -2.63 15.64
N LEU A 199 2.23 -1.64 15.29
CA LEU A 199 3.36 -1.78 14.37
C LEU A 199 4.67 -2.12 15.09
N LEU A 200 4.55 -2.53 16.36
CA LEU A 200 5.63 -3.10 17.17
C LEU A 200 5.73 -4.63 17.02
N GLN A 201 4.93 -5.22 16.12
CA GLN A 201 5.06 -6.63 15.71
C GLN A 201 6.46 -6.96 15.18
N SER A 202 7.11 -6.00 14.51
CA SER A 202 8.51 -6.08 14.08
C SER A 202 9.47 -6.37 15.25
N LEU A 203 9.24 -5.74 16.40
CA LEU A 203 10.05 -5.91 17.62
C LEU A 203 9.80 -7.27 18.27
N LEU A 204 8.52 -7.69 18.34
CA LEU A 204 8.16 -9.02 18.83
C LEU A 204 8.81 -10.11 17.97
N THR A 205 8.68 -10.00 16.65
CA THR A 205 9.22 -11.01 15.71
C THR A 205 10.75 -11.05 15.74
N LEU A 206 11.43 -9.91 15.92
CA LEU A 206 12.88 -9.88 16.13
C LEU A 206 13.28 -10.56 17.44
N ARG A 207 12.59 -10.24 18.55
CA ARG A 207 12.85 -10.89 19.85
C ARG A 207 12.76 -12.40 19.75
N TYR A 208 11.73 -12.92 19.09
CA TYR A 208 11.52 -14.36 18.96
C TYR A 208 12.47 -15.05 17.97
N SER A 209 13.01 -14.31 17.00
CA SER A 209 13.93 -14.84 16.00
C SER A 209 15.40 -14.71 16.41
N SER A 210 15.69 -13.89 17.42
CA SER A 210 17.04 -13.68 17.95
C SER A 210 17.51 -14.84 18.81
N LYS A 211 18.80 -15.16 18.72
CA LYS A 211 19.46 -16.14 19.59
C LYS A 211 19.81 -15.59 20.97
N GLU A 212 20.12 -14.29 21.05
CA GLU A 212 20.54 -13.57 22.26
C GLU A 212 19.63 -12.36 22.48
N PRO A 213 18.36 -12.56 22.89
CA PRO A 213 17.41 -11.46 23.07
C PRO A 213 17.85 -10.46 24.16
N GLU A 214 18.65 -10.89 25.13
CA GLU A 214 19.23 -10.03 26.17
C GLU A 214 20.22 -8.99 25.65
N ARG A 215 20.85 -9.26 24.51
CA ARG A 215 21.79 -8.32 23.87
C ARG A 215 21.11 -7.30 22.98
N ILE A 216 19.78 -7.28 22.93
CA ILE A 216 19.01 -6.37 22.07
C ILE A 216 18.60 -5.12 22.85
N VAL A 217 18.82 -3.97 22.23
CA VAL A 217 18.26 -2.68 22.66
C VAL A 217 17.35 -2.17 21.55
N PHE A 218 16.08 -1.97 21.88
CA PHE A 218 15.08 -1.42 20.99
C PHE A 218 14.84 0.05 21.30
N HIS A 219 15.06 0.89 20.30
CA HIS A 219 14.83 2.32 20.35
C HIS A 219 13.59 2.66 19.54
N VAL A 220 12.50 2.98 20.20
CA VAL A 220 11.23 3.34 19.56
C VAL A 220 11.09 4.86 19.60
N VAL A 221 11.13 5.50 18.42
CA VAL A 221 10.92 6.94 18.28
C VAL A 221 9.50 7.19 17.80
N THR A 222 8.76 8.01 18.54
CA THR A 222 7.35 8.33 18.33
C THR A 222 7.09 9.81 18.57
N ASP A 223 5.91 10.30 18.21
CA ASP A 223 5.42 11.64 18.59
C ASP A 223 4.75 11.64 19.97
N SER A 224 4.46 12.83 20.48
CA SER A 224 3.83 13.08 21.79
C SER A 224 2.44 12.44 21.91
N LEU A 225 1.71 12.34 20.79
CA LEU A 225 0.36 11.80 20.77
C LEU A 225 0.36 10.29 21.02
N ASN A 226 1.34 9.58 20.48
CA ASN A 226 1.43 8.13 20.55
C ASN A 226 2.35 7.64 21.68
N TYR A 227 3.19 8.51 22.24
CA TYR A 227 4.13 8.18 23.32
C TYR A 227 3.48 7.49 24.54
N PRO A 228 2.36 7.98 25.12
CA PRO A 228 1.72 7.32 26.26
C PRO A 228 1.24 5.90 25.95
N ALA A 229 0.55 5.72 24.81
CA ALA A 229 -0.01 4.44 24.42
C ALA A 229 1.07 3.39 24.14
N ILE A 230 2.11 3.78 23.41
CA ILE A 230 3.27 2.92 23.11
C ILE A 230 4.01 2.57 24.41
N SER A 231 4.23 3.54 25.30
CA SER A 231 4.89 3.32 26.59
C SER A 231 4.13 2.35 27.47
N MET A 232 2.83 2.56 27.64
CA MET A 232 2.00 1.65 28.42
C MET A 232 1.95 0.25 27.82
N TRP A 233 1.90 0.14 26.49
CA TRP A 233 1.92 -1.16 25.82
C TRP A 233 3.17 -1.96 26.20
N PHE A 234 4.34 -1.32 26.23
CA PHE A 234 5.57 -1.98 26.64
C PHE A 234 5.59 -2.32 28.13
N LEU A 235 5.15 -1.43 29.01
CA LEU A 235 5.07 -1.70 30.45
C LEU A 235 4.18 -2.90 30.77
N LEU A 236 3.07 -3.08 30.04
CA LEU A 236 2.11 -4.17 30.27
C LEU A 236 2.52 -5.50 29.65
N ASN A 237 3.18 -5.48 28.49
CA ASN A 237 3.34 -6.67 27.66
C ASN A 237 4.76 -7.24 27.69
N ILE A 238 5.70 -6.53 28.31
CA ILE A 238 7.10 -6.89 28.20
C ILE A 238 7.71 -7.25 29.57
N GLN A 239 7.74 -8.56 29.81
CA GLN A 239 8.71 -9.23 30.70
C GLN A 239 9.99 -9.60 29.90
N SER A 240 10.61 -8.66 29.17
CA SER A 240 11.69 -9.04 28.22
C SER A 240 13.06 -9.14 28.86
N ARG A 241 13.84 -10.09 28.31
CA ARG A 241 15.29 -10.10 28.37
C ARG A 241 15.92 -8.92 27.58
N ALA A 242 15.26 -8.42 26.53
CA ALA A 242 15.69 -7.25 25.75
C ALA A 242 15.46 -5.92 26.50
N THR A 243 16.25 -4.90 26.18
CA THR A 243 16.09 -3.53 26.69
C THR A 243 15.27 -2.68 25.72
N ILE A 244 14.41 -1.81 26.23
CA ILE A 244 13.56 -0.92 25.42
C ILE A 244 13.72 0.52 25.89
N GLN A 245 13.95 1.41 24.93
CA GLN A 245 13.94 2.85 25.07
C GLN A 245 12.83 3.41 24.20
N ILE A 246 12.00 4.28 24.76
CA ILE A 246 10.94 4.98 24.04
C ILE A 246 11.26 6.45 24.08
N LEU A 247 11.21 7.08 22.93
CA LEU A 247 11.72 8.42 22.68
C LEU A 247 10.61 9.23 22.01
N ASN A 248 10.28 10.37 22.61
CA ASN A 248 9.38 11.35 22.01
C ASN A 248 10.21 12.32 21.16
N ILE A 249 9.97 12.36 19.86
CA ILE A 249 10.73 13.22 18.94
C ILE A 249 10.47 14.71 19.19
N ASP A 250 9.28 15.05 19.71
CA ASP A 250 8.88 16.43 19.95
C ASP A 250 9.66 17.05 21.14
N ASP A 251 10.23 16.21 22.01
CA ASP A 251 11.01 16.64 23.19
C ASP A 251 12.52 16.78 22.88
N MET A 252 12.98 16.44 21.67
CA MET A 252 14.41 16.27 21.38
C MET A 252 15.06 17.46 20.65
N ASP A 253 14.32 18.49 20.28
CA ASP A 253 14.81 19.67 19.53
C ASP A 253 15.68 19.34 18.30
N VAL A 254 15.43 18.19 17.66
CA VAL A 254 16.27 17.68 16.55
C VAL A 254 15.82 18.22 15.20
N LEU A 255 14.54 18.54 15.06
CA LEU A 255 13.98 19.06 13.81
C LEU A 255 14.16 20.58 13.76
N PRO A 256 14.46 21.17 12.58
CA PRO A 256 14.58 22.61 12.44
C PRO A 256 13.31 23.34 12.90
N PRO A 257 13.42 24.53 13.54
CA PRO A 257 12.24 25.27 14.00
C PRO A 257 11.31 25.70 12.84
N ASP A 258 11.85 25.86 11.62
CA ASP A 258 11.07 26.18 10.42
C ASP A 258 10.52 24.93 9.70
N TYR A 259 10.67 23.74 10.29
CA TYR A 259 10.32 22.47 9.66
C TYR A 259 8.82 22.40 9.30
N ASP A 260 7.93 22.84 10.20
CA ASP A 260 6.49 22.89 9.91
C ASP A 260 6.17 23.85 8.77
N GLN A 261 6.86 24.99 8.69
CA GLN A 261 6.70 25.94 7.58
C GLN A 261 7.19 25.37 6.25
N LEU A 262 8.27 24.58 6.26
CA LEU A 262 8.80 23.88 5.08
C LEU A 262 7.85 22.79 4.58
N LEU A 263 7.16 22.09 5.50
CA LEU A 263 6.15 21.10 5.17
C LEU A 263 4.87 21.74 4.61
N MET A 264 4.39 22.84 5.19
CA MET A 264 3.20 23.56 4.73
C MET A 264 3.37 24.11 3.29
N LYS A 265 4.59 24.51 2.92
CA LYS A 265 4.92 24.93 1.53
C LYS A 265 4.76 23.83 0.49
N GLN A 266 4.72 22.55 0.87
CA GLN A 266 4.57 21.43 -0.06
C GLN A 266 3.12 21.30 -0.58
N ASN A 267 2.13 22.05 -0.07
CA ASN A 267 0.71 21.98 -0.48
C ASN A 267 0.18 20.54 -0.61
N SER A 268 0.62 19.66 0.29
CA SER A 268 0.37 18.22 0.22
C SER A 268 -0.15 17.72 1.56
N ASN A 269 -1.41 17.29 1.59
CA ASN A 269 -2.04 16.68 2.77
C ASN A 269 -1.65 15.21 2.96
N ASP A 270 -0.54 14.79 2.36
CA ASP A 270 -0.11 13.41 2.36
C ASP A 270 0.92 13.16 3.47
N PRO A 271 0.56 12.40 4.54
CA PRO A 271 1.45 11.95 5.61
C PRO A 271 2.84 11.46 5.21
N ARG A 272 3.03 10.94 3.99
CA ARG A 272 4.36 10.54 3.48
C ARG A 272 5.35 11.71 3.40
N PHE A 273 4.83 12.93 3.27
CA PHE A 273 5.61 14.16 3.18
C PHE A 273 5.63 14.91 4.50
N ILE A 274 4.49 14.95 5.20
CA ILE A 274 4.31 15.81 6.37
C ILE A 274 4.64 15.15 7.71
N SER A 275 4.75 13.81 7.80
CA SER A 275 5.05 13.16 9.08
C SER A 275 6.49 13.44 9.52
N PRO A 276 6.72 14.09 10.69
CA PRO A 276 8.05 14.36 11.22
C PRO A 276 8.90 13.09 11.39
N LEU A 277 8.27 11.99 11.81
CA LEU A 277 8.91 10.69 12.02
C LEU A 277 9.58 10.12 10.75
N ASN A 278 9.06 10.44 9.56
CA ASN A 278 9.66 9.98 8.30
C ASN A 278 10.98 10.69 7.97
N HIS A 279 11.19 11.89 8.52
CA HIS A 279 12.39 12.70 8.29
C HIS A 279 13.35 12.67 9.47
N ALA A 280 12.85 12.43 10.69
CA ALA A 280 13.66 12.21 11.90
C ALA A 280 14.71 11.09 11.72
N ARG A 281 14.45 10.14 10.81
CA ARG A 281 15.40 9.08 10.39
C ARG A 281 16.74 9.62 9.86
N PHE A 282 16.79 10.85 9.35
CA PHE A 282 18.04 11.46 8.89
C PHE A 282 18.89 12.03 10.03
N TYR A 283 18.28 12.24 11.20
CA TYR A 283 18.92 12.78 12.39
C TYR A 283 19.31 11.71 13.41
N LEU A 284 19.41 10.44 12.97
CA LEU A 284 19.91 9.35 13.81
C LEU A 284 21.23 9.69 14.55
N PRO A 285 22.21 10.38 13.94
CA PRO A 285 23.43 10.75 14.64
C PRO A 285 23.23 11.73 15.81
N ASP A 286 22.20 12.57 15.72
CA ASP A 286 21.83 13.59 16.70
C ASP A 286 20.93 13.00 17.80
N ILE A 287 20.01 12.11 17.41
CA ILE A 287 19.16 11.35 18.36
C ILE A 287 20.01 10.36 19.17
N PHE A 288 21.01 9.73 18.55
CA PHE A 288 21.86 8.71 19.19
C PHE A 288 23.35 9.07 19.11
N PRO A 289 23.81 10.10 19.85
CA PRO A 289 25.16 10.61 19.73
C PRO A 289 26.24 9.61 20.19
N GLY A 290 25.92 8.74 21.18
CA GLY A 290 26.84 7.74 21.72
C GLY A 290 27.00 6.47 20.88
N LEU A 291 26.10 6.22 19.91
CA LEU A 291 26.07 4.96 19.17
C LEU A 291 26.87 5.03 17.87
N LYS A 292 27.77 4.06 17.70
CA LYS A 292 28.58 3.93 16.47
C LYS A 292 27.82 3.25 15.32
N LYS A 293 26.83 2.43 15.66
CA LYS A 293 26.09 1.55 14.75
C LYS A 293 24.69 1.27 15.25
N ILE A 294 23.75 1.33 14.33
CA ILE A 294 22.33 1.03 14.53
C ILE A 294 21.81 0.27 13.30
N VAL A 295 20.76 -0.53 13.49
CA VAL A 295 19.89 -1.08 12.45
C VAL A 295 18.53 -0.41 12.50
N LEU A 296 18.10 0.20 11.39
CA LEU A 296 16.81 0.87 11.27
C LEU A 296 15.79 -0.08 10.62
N PHE A 297 14.62 -0.26 11.23
CA PHE A 297 13.47 -0.92 10.58
C PHE A 297 12.34 0.05 10.28
N ASP A 298 11.58 -0.30 9.25
CA ASP A 298 10.21 0.18 9.12
C ASP A 298 9.31 -0.59 10.12
N HIS A 299 8.22 0.03 10.54
CA HIS A 299 7.32 -0.55 11.55
C HIS A 299 6.46 -1.71 11.00
N ASP A 300 6.36 -1.83 9.68
CA ASP A 300 5.55 -2.79 8.92
C ASP A 300 6.37 -3.96 8.36
N VAL A 301 7.38 -4.38 9.12
CA VAL A 301 8.23 -5.54 8.82
C VAL A 301 7.97 -6.71 9.75
N VAL A 302 8.32 -7.91 9.27
CA VAL A 302 8.41 -9.13 10.08
C VAL A 302 9.83 -9.67 9.98
N VAL A 303 10.46 -9.89 11.13
CA VAL A 303 11.76 -10.53 11.21
C VAL A 303 11.58 -12.04 11.36
N GLN A 304 12.13 -12.80 10.43
CA GLN A 304 12.03 -14.27 10.38
C GLN A 304 13.30 -14.98 10.85
N ARG A 305 14.44 -14.28 10.87
CA ARG A 305 15.76 -14.87 11.18
C ARG A 305 16.58 -13.96 12.08
N ASP A 306 17.54 -14.55 12.78
CA ASP A 306 18.49 -13.82 13.60
C ASP A 306 19.31 -12.81 12.78
N LEU A 307 19.37 -11.58 13.26
CA LEU A 307 20.01 -10.45 12.57
C LEU A 307 21.37 -10.07 13.15
N SER A 308 21.87 -10.77 14.17
CA SER A 308 23.13 -10.45 14.85
C SER A 308 24.31 -10.35 13.86
N ARG A 309 24.29 -11.16 12.79
CA ARG A 309 25.33 -11.15 11.75
C ARG A 309 25.45 -9.81 11.00
N LEU A 310 24.43 -8.95 11.00
CA LEU A 310 24.53 -7.59 10.43
C LEU A 310 25.62 -6.76 11.14
N TRP A 311 25.90 -7.04 12.42
CA TRP A 311 26.88 -6.31 13.20
C TRP A 311 28.30 -6.61 12.73
N SER A 312 28.55 -7.80 12.20
CA SER A 312 29.85 -8.28 11.73
C SER A 312 30.13 -7.95 10.26
N ILE A 313 29.18 -7.35 9.52
CA ILE A 313 29.38 -6.99 8.12
C ILE A 313 30.48 -5.92 7.98
N ASP A 314 31.47 -6.15 7.12
CA ASP A 314 32.41 -5.11 6.74
C ASP A 314 31.72 -4.09 5.83
N MET A 315 31.74 -2.83 6.27
CA MET A 315 31.10 -1.71 5.58
C MET A 315 31.94 -1.17 4.43
N LYS A 316 33.20 -1.60 4.25
CA LYS A 316 34.08 -1.12 3.18
C LYS A 316 34.17 0.41 3.11
N GLY A 317 34.21 1.06 4.27
CA GLY A 317 34.23 2.52 4.42
C GLY A 317 32.88 3.23 4.16
N LYS A 318 31.80 2.51 3.84
CA LYS A 318 30.46 3.06 3.62
C LYS A 318 29.76 3.44 4.93
N VAL A 319 28.89 4.45 4.82
CA VAL A 319 28.11 4.99 5.95
C VAL A 319 26.82 4.19 6.14
N VAL A 320 26.22 3.71 5.04
CA VAL A 320 24.93 3.02 5.02
C VAL A 320 25.08 1.62 4.43
N GLY A 321 24.37 0.63 4.98
CA GLY A 321 24.15 -0.68 4.36
C GLY A 321 22.67 -0.81 4.01
N ALA A 322 22.34 -1.15 2.76
CA ALA A 322 20.96 -1.30 2.33
C ALA A 322 20.80 -2.45 1.33
N VAL A 323 19.67 -3.13 1.38
CA VAL A 323 19.39 -4.23 0.43
C VAL A 323 19.06 -3.67 -0.94
N GLU A 324 19.75 -4.21 -1.94
CA GLU A 324 19.73 -3.70 -3.30
C GLU A 324 18.40 -3.99 -3.99
N THR A 325 17.56 -2.96 -4.07
CA THR A 325 16.34 -2.96 -4.87
C THR A 325 16.33 -1.67 -5.68
N CYS A 326 16.73 -1.76 -6.95
CA CYS A 326 16.74 -0.67 -7.95
C CYS A 326 17.93 0.32 -7.91
N LEU A 327 18.85 0.26 -6.94
CA LEU A 327 20.05 1.13 -6.92
C LEU A 327 21.02 0.86 -8.09
N GLU A 328 21.13 -0.39 -8.55
CA GLU A 328 21.98 -0.74 -9.69
C GLU A 328 21.45 -0.11 -10.99
N GLU A 329 20.15 -0.22 -11.27
CA GLU A 329 19.52 0.46 -12.41
C GLU A 329 19.60 1.97 -12.29
N TRP A 330 19.41 2.52 -11.09
CA TRP A 330 19.56 3.95 -10.82
C TRP A 330 20.96 4.45 -11.18
N ARG A 331 21.98 3.65 -10.83
CA ARG A 331 23.40 3.93 -11.11
C ARG A 331 23.69 3.80 -12.61
N ILE A 332 23.25 2.72 -13.25
CA ILE A 332 23.41 2.47 -14.69
C ILE A 332 22.77 3.58 -15.52
N ARG A 333 21.55 3.99 -15.16
CA ARG A 333 20.77 5.01 -15.89
C ARG A 333 21.10 6.45 -15.49
N LYS A 334 22.11 6.66 -14.62
CA LYS A 334 22.52 7.99 -14.10
C LYS A 334 21.32 8.82 -13.60
N LEU A 335 20.35 8.18 -12.93
CA LEU A 335 19.09 8.82 -12.55
C LEU A 335 19.29 10.00 -11.61
N THR A 336 20.39 10.05 -10.85
CA THR A 336 20.75 11.21 -10.01
C THR A 336 20.93 12.49 -10.84
N SER A 337 21.65 12.42 -11.96
CA SER A 337 21.87 13.58 -12.84
C SER A 337 20.55 14.05 -13.48
N THR A 338 19.74 13.07 -13.90
CA THR A 338 18.38 13.32 -14.42
C THR A 338 17.47 13.93 -13.36
N TYR A 339 17.52 13.42 -12.13
CA TYR A 339 16.79 13.97 -10.98
C TYR A 339 17.20 15.41 -10.69
N ILE A 340 18.49 15.71 -10.55
CA ILE A 340 18.99 17.07 -10.25
C ILE A 340 18.53 18.04 -11.34
N LYS A 341 18.59 17.61 -12.61
CA LYS A 341 18.06 18.37 -13.75
C LYS A 341 16.56 18.68 -13.57
N TYR A 342 15.74 17.68 -13.25
CA TYR A 342 14.29 17.87 -13.04
C TYR A 342 13.94 18.58 -11.72
N PHE A 343 14.77 18.48 -10.69
CA PHE A 343 14.64 19.21 -9.43
C PHE A 343 14.87 20.70 -9.62
N ASN A 344 15.92 21.07 -10.35
CA ASN A 344 16.18 22.46 -10.71
C ASN A 344 15.09 23.02 -11.66
N LEU A 345 14.47 22.17 -12.48
CA LEU A 345 13.30 22.54 -13.30
C LEU A 345 12.00 22.61 -12.48
N GLY A 346 11.90 21.81 -11.41
CA GLY A 346 10.74 21.63 -10.54
C GLY A 346 10.61 22.65 -9.42
N THR A 347 11.60 23.51 -9.20
CA THR A 347 11.47 24.69 -8.32
C THR A 347 10.35 25.65 -8.76
N LYS A 348 9.78 25.46 -9.98
CA LYS A 348 8.63 26.20 -10.50
C LYS A 348 7.27 25.46 -10.40
N ARG A 349 7.23 24.16 -10.04
CA ARG A 349 5.98 23.36 -9.91
C ARG A 349 6.14 22.16 -8.95
N PRO A 350 5.13 21.81 -8.12
CA PRO A 350 5.22 20.67 -7.20
C PRO A 350 5.14 19.35 -7.98
N LEU A 351 6.30 18.78 -8.33
CA LEU A 351 6.40 17.56 -9.14
C LEU A 351 6.55 16.27 -8.30
N TRP A 352 6.60 16.34 -6.97
CA TRP A 352 7.08 15.23 -6.15
C TRP A 352 5.95 14.45 -5.45
N LYS A 353 5.85 13.14 -5.74
CA LYS A 353 4.86 12.19 -5.18
C LYS A 353 5.47 11.04 -4.33
N ALA A 354 6.77 11.11 -3.98
CA ALA A 354 7.55 9.97 -3.46
C ALA A 354 8.12 10.09 -2.03
N GLY A 355 7.68 11.05 -1.20
CA GLY A 355 8.07 11.16 0.22
C GLY A 355 9.58 11.38 0.45
N SER A 356 10.11 10.90 1.58
CA SER A 356 11.51 11.07 2.01
C SER A 356 12.52 10.11 1.36
N LEU A 357 12.06 9.10 0.63
CA LEU A 357 12.89 8.06 0.02
C LEU A 357 13.89 8.61 -1.03
N PRO A 358 13.48 9.44 -2.02
CA PRO A 358 14.44 10.03 -2.96
C PRO A 358 15.53 10.85 -2.27
N ILE A 359 15.19 11.55 -1.17
CA ILE A 359 16.14 12.38 -0.43
C ILE A 359 17.28 11.50 0.12
N GLY A 360 16.97 10.41 0.81
CA GLY A 360 18.04 9.56 1.34
C GLY A 360 18.84 8.81 0.25
N TRP A 361 18.24 8.48 -0.90
CA TRP A 361 19.01 7.94 -2.04
C TRP A 361 20.05 8.92 -2.57
N LEU A 362 19.72 10.22 -2.59
CA LEU A 362 20.63 11.27 -3.01
C LEU A 362 21.69 11.52 -1.94
N THR A 363 21.28 11.68 -0.68
CA THR A 363 22.18 11.96 0.45
C THR A 363 23.22 10.86 0.63
N PHE A 364 22.82 9.59 0.48
CA PHE A 364 23.72 8.45 0.64
C PHE A 364 24.25 7.88 -0.68
N TYR A 365 24.08 8.61 -1.80
CA TYR A 365 24.62 8.18 -3.08
C TYR A 365 26.14 7.99 -3.00
N ARG A 366 26.64 6.82 -3.42
CA ARG A 366 28.03 6.33 -3.25
C ARG A 366 28.49 6.09 -1.81
N GLN A 367 27.66 6.36 -0.80
CA GLN A 367 27.92 6.08 0.61
C GLN A 367 27.18 4.84 1.13
N THR A 368 26.45 4.14 0.24
CA THR A 368 25.72 2.91 0.53
C THR A 368 26.49 1.66 0.09
N LEU A 369 26.56 0.67 0.97
CA LEU A 369 26.96 -0.70 0.69
C LEU A 369 25.70 -1.52 0.32
N ALA A 370 25.75 -2.20 -0.82
CA ALA A 370 24.72 -3.14 -1.22
C ALA A 370 24.79 -4.41 -0.36
N LEU A 371 23.67 -4.76 0.28
CA LEU A 371 23.50 -5.99 1.06
C LEU A 371 22.78 -7.06 0.24
N ASP A 372 23.05 -8.33 0.57
CA ASP A 372 22.40 -9.50 -0.03
C ASP A 372 20.87 -9.39 0.06
N LYS A 373 20.17 -9.72 -1.03
CA LYS A 373 18.70 -9.64 -1.14
C LYS A 373 17.96 -10.49 -0.11
N ARG A 374 18.60 -11.55 0.41
CA ARG A 374 18.03 -12.39 1.48
C ARG A 374 17.91 -11.65 2.80
N TRP A 375 18.60 -10.53 3.01
CA TRP A 375 18.41 -9.73 4.22
C TRP A 375 17.03 -9.08 4.28
N HIS A 376 16.45 -8.73 3.14
CA HIS A 376 15.22 -7.96 3.10
C HIS A 376 14.44 -8.18 1.80
N VAL A 377 13.22 -8.69 1.93
CA VAL A 377 12.29 -8.86 0.81
C VAL A 377 11.11 -7.91 0.98
N MET A 378 10.96 -7.02 0.00
CA MET A 378 9.85 -6.08 -0.08
C MET A 378 8.78 -6.57 -1.07
N GLY A 379 7.65 -5.87 -1.12
CA GLY A 379 6.58 -6.07 -2.08
C GLY A 379 5.33 -6.68 -1.47
N LEU A 380 5.34 -7.10 -0.21
CA LEU A 380 4.20 -7.81 0.39
C LEU A 380 3.00 -6.87 0.62
N GLY A 381 3.21 -5.56 0.60
CA GLY A 381 2.15 -4.55 0.68
C GLY A 381 1.57 -4.13 -0.67
N ARG A 382 1.91 -4.82 -1.77
CA ARG A 382 1.56 -4.44 -3.16
C ARG A 382 1.22 -5.65 -4.03
N GLU A 383 0.80 -5.37 -5.26
CA GLU A 383 0.66 -6.38 -6.32
C GLU A 383 2.01 -6.73 -6.98
N SER A 384 2.94 -7.23 -6.19
CA SER A 384 4.34 -7.48 -6.59
C SER A 384 4.63 -8.91 -7.06
N GLY A 385 3.77 -9.88 -6.72
CA GLY A 385 3.94 -11.28 -7.14
C GLY A 385 5.16 -11.99 -6.54
N VAL A 386 5.69 -11.51 -5.41
CA VAL A 386 6.85 -12.12 -4.72
C VAL A 386 6.59 -13.60 -4.46
N LYS A 387 7.57 -14.44 -4.85
CA LYS A 387 7.48 -15.89 -4.74
C LYS A 387 7.63 -16.32 -3.28
N ALA A 388 6.91 -17.38 -2.89
CA ALA A 388 6.96 -17.92 -1.52
C ALA A 388 8.39 -18.29 -1.09
N VAL A 389 9.19 -18.86 -1.99
CA VAL A 389 10.59 -19.22 -1.73
C VAL A 389 11.45 -18.01 -1.32
N ASP A 390 11.25 -16.86 -1.96
CA ASP A 390 12.00 -15.64 -1.63
C ASP A 390 11.58 -15.12 -0.25
N ILE A 391 10.29 -15.21 0.08
CA ILE A 391 9.75 -14.83 1.38
C ILE A 391 10.33 -15.75 2.48
N GLU A 392 10.33 -17.06 2.28
CA GLU A 392 10.79 -18.05 3.28
C GLU A 392 12.31 -18.00 3.50
N GLN A 393 13.08 -17.59 2.48
CA GLN A 393 14.52 -17.40 2.60
C GLN A 393 14.93 -16.06 3.21
N ALA A 394 14.02 -15.07 3.24
CA ALA A 394 14.30 -13.74 3.72
C ALA A 394 14.52 -13.70 5.25
N ALA A 395 15.46 -12.86 5.69
CA ALA A 395 15.65 -12.54 7.11
C ALA A 395 14.59 -11.56 7.59
N VAL A 396 14.25 -10.56 6.77
CA VAL A 396 13.19 -9.58 7.02
C VAL A 396 12.25 -9.52 5.81
N ILE A 397 10.95 -9.52 6.05
CA ILE A 397 9.93 -9.32 5.01
C ILE A 397 9.16 -8.03 5.29
N HIS A 398 8.81 -7.31 4.24
CA HIS A 398 8.26 -5.96 4.36
C HIS A 398 6.97 -5.75 3.54
N TYR A 399 5.95 -5.23 4.23
CA TYR A 399 4.66 -4.83 3.69
C TYR A 399 4.63 -3.36 3.22
N ASP A 400 5.60 -2.98 2.37
CA ASP A 400 5.97 -1.62 1.90
C ASP A 400 4.93 -0.84 1.05
N GLY A 401 3.65 -1.20 1.12
CA GLY A 401 2.57 -0.60 0.35
C GLY A 401 1.26 -0.48 1.12
N VAL A 402 0.16 -0.19 0.40
CA VAL A 402 -1.17 0.06 0.99
C VAL A 402 -1.86 -1.21 1.48
N MET A 403 -1.50 -2.38 0.94
CA MET A 403 -2.14 -3.66 1.27
C MET A 403 -1.57 -4.25 2.56
N LYS A 404 -1.78 -3.56 3.68
CA LYS A 404 -1.27 -4.01 4.97
C LYS A 404 -1.98 -5.27 5.46
N PRO A 405 -1.28 -6.20 6.14
CA PRO A 405 -1.83 -7.49 6.50
C PRO A 405 -2.92 -7.42 7.58
N TRP A 406 -2.95 -6.36 8.39
CA TRP A 406 -3.99 -6.10 9.38
C TRP A 406 -5.23 -5.38 8.82
N LEU A 407 -5.26 -5.09 7.53
CA LEU A 407 -6.39 -4.45 6.85
C LEU A 407 -7.14 -5.45 5.97
N ASP A 408 -8.41 -5.17 5.72
CA ASP A 408 -9.26 -5.97 4.83
C ASP A 408 -8.67 -6.02 3.41
N ILE A 409 -8.07 -4.91 2.95
CA ILE A 409 -7.39 -4.80 1.64
C ILE A 409 -6.06 -5.55 1.56
N GLY A 410 -5.56 -6.13 2.66
CA GLY A 410 -4.35 -6.92 2.69
C GLY A 410 -4.45 -8.21 1.88
N LYS A 411 -3.35 -8.62 1.26
CA LYS A 411 -3.29 -9.87 0.49
C LYS A 411 -3.34 -11.11 1.38
N GLU A 412 -4.37 -11.94 1.21
CA GLU A 412 -4.62 -13.12 2.05
C GLU A 412 -3.41 -14.08 2.11
N ASN A 413 -2.75 -14.32 0.97
CA ASN A 413 -1.56 -15.18 0.90
C ASN A 413 -0.35 -14.62 1.67
N TYR A 414 -0.30 -13.31 1.90
CA TYR A 414 0.76 -12.66 2.67
C TYR A 414 0.37 -12.39 4.13
N LYS A 415 -0.93 -12.36 4.48
CA LYS A 415 -1.40 -12.19 5.86
C LYS A 415 -0.89 -13.27 6.82
N ARG A 416 -0.71 -14.50 6.32
CA ARG A 416 -0.20 -15.62 7.14
C ARG A 416 1.15 -15.31 7.78
N TYR A 417 2.06 -14.64 7.07
CA TYR A 417 3.40 -14.32 7.59
C TYR A 417 3.40 -13.21 8.65
N TRP A 418 2.34 -12.39 8.70
CA TRP A 418 2.14 -11.42 9.77
C TRP A 418 1.58 -12.09 11.03
N ASN A 419 0.63 -13.01 10.84
CA ASN A 419 -0.11 -13.66 11.91
C ASN A 419 0.54 -14.96 12.44
N THR A 420 1.71 -15.36 11.92
CA THR A 420 2.40 -16.61 12.29
C THR A 420 2.80 -16.69 13.77
N ARG A 421 2.83 -15.57 14.50
CA ARG A 421 3.12 -15.55 15.93
C ARG A 421 2.03 -14.74 16.63
N PRO A 422 1.05 -15.39 17.30
CA PRO A 422 -0.07 -14.71 17.91
C PRO A 422 0.42 -13.73 18.98
N LEU A 423 -0.18 -12.56 19.01
CA LEU A 423 -0.08 -11.66 20.15
C LEU A 423 -0.57 -12.38 21.41
N PRO A 424 -0.12 -11.96 22.60
CA PRO A 424 -0.69 -12.44 23.85
C PRO A 424 -2.21 -12.43 23.82
N SER A 425 -2.82 -13.51 24.31
CA SER A 425 -4.27 -13.79 24.17
C SER A 425 -5.17 -12.68 24.73
N HIS A 426 -4.72 -11.92 25.72
CA HIS A 426 -5.44 -10.77 26.28
C HIS A 426 -5.57 -9.58 25.32
N LEU A 427 -4.64 -9.42 24.37
CA LEU A 427 -4.69 -8.38 23.33
C LEU A 427 -5.51 -8.83 22.11
N LEU A 428 -5.48 -10.12 21.78
CA LEU A 428 -6.33 -10.69 20.72
C LEU A 428 -7.81 -10.53 21.03
N ALA A 429 -8.21 -10.64 22.30
CA ALA A 429 -9.60 -10.44 22.73
C ALA A 429 -10.13 -9.03 22.41
N THR A 430 -9.28 -7.99 22.45
CA THR A 430 -9.67 -6.61 22.14
C THR A 430 -9.78 -6.34 20.64
N VAL A 431 -9.00 -7.06 19.82
CA VAL A 431 -8.99 -6.90 18.35
C VAL A 431 -10.04 -7.80 17.67
N GLN A 432 -10.17 -9.06 18.12
CA GLN A 432 -11.08 -10.05 17.53
C GLN A 432 -12.56 -9.73 17.76
N SER A 433 -12.90 -9.00 18.81
CA SER A 433 -14.28 -8.54 19.08
C SER A 433 -14.85 -7.72 17.91
N SER A 434 -14.02 -6.98 17.17
CA SER A 434 -14.47 -6.21 16.00
C SER A 434 -14.75 -7.04 14.74
N SER A 435 -14.03 -8.16 14.54
CA SER A 435 -14.18 -9.03 13.37
C SER A 435 -15.31 -10.05 13.50
N LEU A 436 -15.61 -10.52 14.72
CA LEU A 436 -16.72 -11.44 15.00
C LEU A 436 -18.09 -10.74 14.97
N ILE A 437 -18.16 -9.44 15.25
CA ILE A 437 -19.41 -8.67 15.14
C ILE A 437 -19.87 -8.55 13.68
N ARG A 438 -18.94 -8.46 12.70
CA ARG A 438 -19.29 -8.41 11.26
C ARG A 438 -19.80 -9.75 10.71
N LYS A 439 -19.30 -10.89 11.21
CA LYS A 439 -19.78 -12.21 10.77
C LYS A 439 -21.14 -12.57 11.37
N LYS A 440 -21.46 -12.11 12.59
CA LYS A 440 -22.77 -12.33 13.19
C LYS A 440 -23.89 -11.48 12.56
N GLN A 441 -23.59 -10.29 12.03
CA GLN A 441 -24.61 -9.44 11.39
C GLN A 441 -25.01 -9.87 9.97
N ILE A 442 -24.22 -10.71 9.29
CA ILE A 442 -24.54 -11.21 7.93
C ILE A 442 -25.33 -12.53 7.97
N GLN A 443 -25.42 -13.20 9.12
CA GLN A 443 -26.21 -14.43 9.29
C GLN A 443 -27.60 -14.18 9.89
N THR A 444 -27.96 -12.94 10.20
CA THR A 444 -29.26 -12.56 10.79
C THR A 444 -29.97 -11.47 9.99
N ALA A 445 -29.81 -11.44 8.67
CA ALA A 445 -30.58 -10.58 7.77
C ALA A 445 -31.22 -11.42 6.66
#